data_AF-A0A2W4M9U1-F1
#
_entry.id   AF-A0A2W4M9U1-F1
#
_cell.length_a   1.000
_cell.length_b   1.000
_cell.length_c   1.000
_cell.angle_alpha   90.00
_cell.angle_beta   90.00
_cell.angle_gamma   90.00
#
_symmetry.space_group_name_H-M   'P 1'
#
loop_
_entity.id
_entity.type
_entity.pdbx_description
1 polymer ?
#
loop_
_entity_poly.entity_id
_entity_poly.type
_entity_poly.pdbx_seq_one_letter_code
_entity_poly.pdbx_strand_id
1 'polypeptide(L)'
;REVLEESGVGRELGSIIGEISYPVTSRRGERYIKRVAFFLMRARTAEIVPEAGEGISEAGWLPPDEALARIGYQDMRELLGRAVSLIRGQPTG
;
A
#
# COMPACT_ATOMS: atom_id res chain seq x y z
N ARG A 1 5.90 -6.98 14.49
CA ARG A 1 6.66 -8.25 14.59
C ARG A 1 6.78 -8.95 13.23
N GLU A 2 5.83 -8.83 12.30
CA GLU A 2 5.96 -9.42 10.94
C GLU A 2 6.75 -8.56 9.93
N VAL A 3 6.82 -7.23 10.08
CA VAL A 3 7.54 -6.34 9.13
C VAL A 3 9.06 -6.58 9.07
N LEU A 4 9.65 -7.20 10.11
CA LEU A 4 11.09 -7.38 10.26
C LEU A 4 11.63 -8.62 9.54
N GLU A 5 10.82 -9.66 9.31
CA GLU A 5 11.30 -10.93 8.74
C GLU A 5 11.27 -10.96 7.20
N GLU A 6 10.43 -10.17 6.54
CA GLU A 6 10.27 -10.27 5.07
C GLU A 6 11.01 -9.19 4.25
N SER A 7 11.34 -8.02 4.82
CA SER A 7 11.67 -6.86 3.99
C SER A 7 13.13 -6.39 4.01
N GLY A 8 13.97 -6.84 4.96
CA GLY A 8 15.40 -6.50 4.99
C GLY A 8 15.77 -5.01 5.08
N VAL A 9 14.80 -4.08 5.05
CA VAL A 9 15.04 -2.63 5.06
C VAL A 9 14.61 -2.07 6.41
N GLY A 10 15.60 -1.82 7.27
CA GLY A 10 15.38 -1.16 8.54
C GLY A 10 14.90 0.29 8.38
N ARG A 11 13.85 0.63 9.16
CA ARG A 11 13.59 1.94 9.79
C ARG A 11 13.42 3.11 8.79
N GLU A 12 12.21 3.54 8.47
CA GLU A 12 11.24 4.20 9.35
C GLU A 12 9.81 3.84 8.93
N LEU A 13 9.08 3.09 9.77
CA LEU A 13 7.64 2.92 9.58
C LEU A 13 7.00 4.29 9.84
N GLY A 14 6.48 4.96 8.81
CA GLY A 14 5.73 6.20 8.99
C GLY A 14 4.33 5.93 9.53
N SER A 15 3.53 7.00 9.64
CA SER A 15 2.17 6.93 10.18
C SER A 15 1.30 5.92 9.44
N ILE A 16 0.44 5.21 10.18
CA ILE A 16 -0.64 4.43 9.59
C ILE A 16 -1.56 5.37 8.81
N ILE A 17 -1.83 5.04 7.54
CA ILE A 17 -2.73 5.79 6.65
C ILE A 17 -4.17 5.28 6.80
N GLY A 18 -4.30 4.00 7.17
CA GLY A 18 -5.57 3.36 7.42
C GLY A 18 -5.49 1.87 7.12
N GLU A 19 -6.66 1.28 7.00
CA GLU A 19 -6.80 -0.15 6.85
C GLU A 19 -8.00 -0.48 5.97
N ILE A 20 -7.88 -1.56 5.20
CA ILE A 20 -8.94 -2.08 4.35
C ILE A 20 -9.23 -3.52 4.78
N SER A 21 -10.52 -3.85 4.89
CA SER A 21 -11.00 -5.20 5.19
C SER A 21 -11.89 -5.71 4.07
N TYR A 22 -11.60 -6.89 3.53
CA TYR A 22 -12.39 -7.50 2.46
C TYR A 22 -12.47 -9.02 2.59
N PRO A 23 -13.59 -9.64 2.17
CA PRO A 23 -13.73 -11.09 2.17
C PRO A 23 -12.84 -11.71 1.08
N VAL A 24 -12.27 -12.86 1.40
CA VAL A 24 -11.46 -13.66 0.49
C VAL A 24 -11.83 -15.12 0.63
N THR A 25 -11.73 -15.86 -0.48
CA THR A 25 -11.99 -17.29 -0.52
C THR A 25 -10.67 -18.03 -0.76
N SER A 26 -10.35 -18.99 0.10
CA SER A 26 -9.14 -19.80 -0.05
C SER A 26 -9.27 -20.72 -1.26
N ARG A 27 -8.15 -21.29 -1.72
CA ARG A 27 -8.18 -22.32 -2.78
C ARG A 27 -9.01 -23.55 -2.40
N ARG A 28 -9.31 -23.75 -1.11
CA ARG A 28 -10.15 -24.83 -0.57
C ARG A 28 -11.62 -24.43 -0.37
N GLY A 29 -12.01 -23.20 -0.73
CA GLY A 29 -13.39 -22.71 -0.62
C GLY A 29 -13.76 -22.08 0.72
N GLU A 30 -12.82 -21.94 1.65
CA GLU A 30 -13.07 -21.32 2.95
C GLU A 30 -13.11 -19.81 2.83
N ARG A 31 -14.08 -19.16 3.51
CA ARG A 31 -14.22 -17.70 3.51
C ARG A 31 -13.64 -17.10 4.78
N TYR A 32 -12.84 -16.06 4.62
CA TYR A 32 -12.25 -15.29 5.72
C TYR A 32 -12.26 -13.80 5.39
N ILE A 33 -12.23 -12.97 6.43
CA ILE A 33 -12.05 -11.52 6.29
C ILE A 33 -10.55 -11.23 6.36
N LYS A 34 -9.98 -10.74 5.25
CA LYS A 34 -8.61 -10.26 5.22
C LYS A 34 -8.59 -8.79 5.60
N ARG A 35 -7.69 -8.43 6.52
CA ARG A 35 -7.49 -7.08 7.05
C ARG A 35 -6.07 -6.63 6.70
N VAL A 36 -5.93 -5.48 6.05
CA VAL A 36 -4.64 -4.99 5.54
C VAL A 36 -4.42 -3.57 6.02
N ALA A 37 -3.39 -3.36 6.84
CA ALA A 37 -2.98 -2.03 7.31
C ALA A 37 -1.93 -1.43 6.38
N PHE A 38 -2.08 -0.15 6.07
CA PHE A 38 -1.19 0.59 5.18
C PHE A 38 -0.46 1.69 5.94
N PHE A 39 0.84 1.79 5.70
CA PHE A 39 1.74 2.75 6.35
C PHE A 39 2.33 3.68 5.30
N LEU A 40 2.50 4.96 5.66
CA LEU A 40 3.26 5.89 4.85
C LEU A 40 4.75 5.58 5.02
N MET A 41 5.49 5.49 3.93
CA MET A 41 6.92 5.19 3.96
C MET A 41 7.70 6.19 3.10
N ARG A 42 8.95 6.44 3.50
CA ARG A 42 9.90 7.22 2.73
C ARG A 42 10.93 6.29 2.12
N ALA A 43 10.99 6.24 0.79
CA ALA A 43 12.01 5.49 0.08
C ALA A 43 13.36 6.22 0.16
N ARG A 44 14.46 5.45 0.31
CA ARG A 44 15.84 5.96 0.30
C ARG A 44 16.47 5.93 -1.09
N THR A 45 15.90 5.13 -2.00
CA THR A 45 16.32 4.99 -3.40
C THR A 45 15.09 4.98 -4.31
N ALA A 46 15.28 5.33 -5.58
CA ALA A 46 14.25 5.25 -6.62
C ALA A 46 14.31 3.93 -7.41
N GLU A 47 15.32 3.09 -7.17
CA GLU A 47 15.42 1.77 -7.79
C GLU A 47 14.25 0.87 -7.36
N ILE A 48 13.57 0.27 -8.34
CA ILE A 48 12.42 -0.62 -8.12
C ILE A 48 12.48 -1.77 -9.12
N VAL A 49 12.24 -2.98 -8.62
CA VAL A 49 12.16 -4.21 -9.41
C VAL A 49 10.85 -4.89 -9.06
N PRO A 50 10.00 -5.25 -10.05
CA PRO A 50 8.74 -5.94 -9.77
C PRO A 50 8.99 -7.37 -9.29
N GLU A 51 8.25 -7.79 -8.26
CA GLU A 51 8.32 -9.16 -7.74
C GLU A 51 7.43 -10.09 -8.57
N ALA A 52 8.00 -10.62 -9.65
CA ALA A 52 7.29 -11.49 -10.58
C ALA A 52 6.75 -12.78 -9.90
N GLY A 53 7.42 -13.26 -8.83
CA GLY A 53 6.97 -14.42 -8.06
C GLY A 53 5.61 -14.23 -7.37
N GLU A 54 5.26 -12.99 -7.06
CA GLU A 54 3.96 -12.61 -6.49
C GLU A 54 2.92 -12.20 -7.54
N GLY A 55 3.26 -12.33 -8.82
CA GLY A 55 2.38 -11.95 -9.93
C GLY A 55 2.37 -10.45 -10.24
N ILE A 56 3.37 -9.69 -9.77
CA ILE A 56 3.54 -8.28 -10.11
C ILE A 56 4.25 -8.19 -11.46
N SER A 57 3.56 -7.67 -12.48
CA SER A 57 4.10 -7.55 -13.84
C SER A 57 4.87 -6.26 -14.09
N GLU A 58 4.60 -5.21 -13.33
CA GLU A 58 5.21 -3.88 -13.49
C GLU A 58 5.28 -3.15 -12.14
N ALA A 59 6.33 -2.36 -11.94
CA ALA A 59 6.49 -1.51 -10.77
C ALA A 59 7.20 -0.21 -11.16
N GLY A 60 6.72 0.92 -10.67
CA GLY A 60 7.24 2.24 -11.03
C GLY A 60 6.78 3.35 -10.11
N TRP A 61 7.47 4.48 -10.18
CA TRP A 61 7.11 5.71 -9.46
C TRP A 61 6.20 6.58 -10.32
N LEU A 62 5.13 7.07 -9.72
CA LEU A 62 4.16 7.94 -10.39
C LEU A 62 3.94 9.22 -9.60
N PRO A 63 3.64 10.36 -10.27
CA PRO A 63 3.09 11.53 -9.60
C PRO A 63 1.81 11.16 -8.84
N PRO A 64 1.53 11.79 -7.67
CA PRO A 64 0.38 11.45 -6.84
C PRO A 64 -0.97 11.45 -7.59
N ASP A 65 -1.20 12.44 -8.43
CA ASP A 65 -2.47 12.61 -9.13
C ASP A 65 -2.65 11.54 -10.23
N GLU A 66 -1.56 11.12 -10.90
CA GLU A 66 -1.59 9.99 -11.84
C GLU A 66 -1.83 8.66 -11.12
N ALA A 67 -1.21 8.46 -9.96
CA ALA A 67 -1.42 7.25 -9.16
C ALA A 67 -2.88 7.12 -8.72
N LEU A 68 -3.49 8.21 -8.26
CA LEU A 68 -4.92 8.26 -7.89
C LEU A 68 -5.85 7.93 -9.06
N ALA A 69 -5.50 8.37 -10.28
CA ALA A 69 -6.26 8.09 -11.49
C ALA A 69 -6.15 6.63 -11.95
N ARG A 70 -5.01 5.96 -11.72
CA ARG A 70 -4.78 4.56 -12.12
C ARG A 70 -5.33 3.51 -11.16
N ILE A 71 -5.53 3.85 -9.87
CA ILE A 71 -6.04 2.89 -8.88
C ILE A 71 -7.48 2.49 -9.23
N GLY A 72 -7.70 1.18 -9.40
CA GLY A 72 -9.02 0.62 -9.72
C GLY A 72 -9.92 0.38 -8.50
N TYR A 73 -9.36 0.20 -7.31
CA TYR A 73 -10.12 -0.07 -6.08
C TYR A 73 -10.47 1.23 -5.35
N GLN A 74 -11.76 1.47 -5.11
CA GLN A 74 -12.24 2.70 -4.47
C GLN A 74 -11.61 2.93 -3.09
N ASP A 75 -11.64 1.94 -2.21
CA ASP A 75 -11.10 2.05 -0.84
C ASP A 75 -9.60 2.39 -0.85
N MET A 76 -8.86 1.85 -1.83
CA MET A 76 -7.44 2.14 -2.00
C MET A 76 -7.22 3.57 -2.51
N ARG A 77 -8.10 4.07 -3.39
CA ARG A 77 -8.03 5.46 -3.87
C ARG A 77 -8.26 6.45 -2.73
N GLU A 78 -9.24 6.18 -1.87
CA GLU A 78 -9.53 7.00 -0.68
C GLU A 78 -8.36 7.00 0.30
N LEU A 79 -7.79 5.81 0.57
CA LEU A 79 -6.61 5.65 1.40
C LEU A 79 -5.39 6.42 0.83
N LEU A 80 -5.10 6.28 -0.46
CA LEU A 80 -4.01 7.02 -1.10
C LEU A 80 -4.25 8.53 -1.03
N GLY A 81 -5.49 8.98 -1.19
CA GLY A 81 -5.88 10.39 -1.04
C GLY A 81 -5.49 10.95 0.34
N ARG A 82 -5.78 10.19 1.41
CA ARG A 82 -5.35 10.56 2.78
C ARG A 82 -3.83 10.65 2.89
N ALA A 83 -3.10 9.69 2.33
CA ALA A 83 -1.63 9.71 2.32
C ALA A 83 -1.07 10.97 1.65
N VAL A 84 -1.63 11.34 0.49
CA VAL A 84 -1.22 12.52 -0.26
C VAL A 84 -1.50 13.80 0.53
N SER A 85 -2.65 13.90 1.19
CA SER A 85 -2.97 15.03 2.07
C SER A 85 -1.97 15.15 3.24
N LEU A 86 -1.60 14.04 3.87
CA LEU A 86 -0.58 14.01 4.93
C LEU A 86 0.77 14.51 4.44
N ILE A 87 1.21 14.07 3.25
CA ILE A 87 2.48 14.53 2.65
C ILE A 87 2.42 16.03 2.32
N ARG A 88 1.27 16.53 1.84
CA ARG A 88 1.06 17.94 1.49
C ARG A 88 0.78 18.84 2.70
N GLY A 89 0.74 18.29 3.92
CA GLY A 89 0.41 19.02 5.15
C GLY A 89 -1.03 19.57 5.17
N GLN A 90 -1.94 18.96 4.41
CA GLN A 90 -3.35 19.35 4.37
C GLN A 90 -4.14 18.55 5.42
N PRO A 91 -5.13 19.16 6.11
CA PRO A 91 -5.97 18.42 7.03
C PRO A 91 -6.73 17.30 6.29
N THR A 92 -6.60 16.07 6.77
CA THR A 92 -7.50 14.97 6.41
C THR A 92 -8.87 15.26 7.03
N GLY A 93 -9.85 15.60 6.18
CA GLY A 93 -11.25 15.80 6.58
C GLY A 93 -11.97 14.52 6.96
#